data_AF-A0A197JKW9-F1
#
_entry.id   AF-A0A197JKW9-F1
#
_cell.length_a   1.000
_cell.length_b   1.000
_cell.length_c   1.000
_cell.angle_alpha   90.00
_cell.angle_beta   90.00
_cell.angle_gamma   90.00
#
_symmetry.space_group_name_H-M   'P 1'
#
loop_
_entity.id
_entity.type
_entity.pdbx_description
1 polymer ?
#
loop_
_entity_poly.entity_id
_entity_poly.type
_entity_poly.pdbx_seq_one_letter_code
_entity_poly.pdbx_strand_id
1 'polypeptide(L)'
;MPTNFTQCQDCKLQFPTKGLERPLPVRLGWIGEFGIHDLCVECRRKVYSAYKEPCPPGVGVYIDTKIKIRIFPRITLTEATAQYCLLDRHLEELPYIQVHALEAVNGVYEVKMYEERLVLEKARWLYGGDIGIDNARDAFSWQKGGAIDLPPVGVVRERRNRIRQMFLQRELFAPSKLPAIQCYIENGRGDLWEIVNALAV
;
A
#
# COMPACT_ATOMS: atom_id res chain seq x y z
N MET A 1 21.94 -15.71 26.07
CA MET A 1 21.77 -14.31 25.62
C MET A 1 20.59 -13.73 26.38
N PRO A 2 20.68 -12.56 27.02
CA PRO A 2 19.52 -11.96 27.66
C PRO A 2 18.49 -11.62 26.58
N THR A 3 17.32 -12.27 26.64
CA THR A 3 16.19 -11.93 25.80
C THR A 3 15.59 -10.63 26.35
N ASN A 4 15.87 -9.52 25.68
CA ASN A 4 15.28 -8.23 26.03
C ASN A 4 13.80 -8.25 25.64
N PHE A 5 12.94 -8.23 26.66
CA PHE A 5 11.49 -8.13 26.51
C PHE A 5 10.99 -6.73 26.90
N THR A 6 9.94 -6.26 26.22
CA THR A 6 9.20 -5.05 26.56
C THR A 6 7.76 -5.42 26.86
N GLN A 7 7.15 -4.74 27.83
CA GLN A 7 5.77 -4.97 28.21
C GLN A 7 4.82 -4.10 27.38
N CYS A 8 3.72 -4.68 26.89
CA CYS A 8 2.61 -3.91 26.33
C CYS A 8 1.91 -3.11 27.43
N GLN A 9 1.71 -1.81 27.22
CA GLN A 9 1.13 -0.93 28.23
C GLN A 9 -0.38 -1.14 28.45
N ASP A 10 -1.08 -1.79 27.53
CA ASP A 10 -2.51 -2.15 27.67
C ASP A 10 -2.67 -3.53 28.32
N CYS A 11 -2.35 -4.62 27.61
CA CYS A 11 -2.57 -5.98 28.09
C CYS A 11 -1.53 -6.50 29.12
N LYS A 12 -0.47 -5.74 29.41
CA LYS A 12 0.60 -6.08 30.37
C LYS A 12 1.40 -7.35 30.06
N LEU A 13 1.21 -7.98 28.89
CA LEU A 13 2.01 -9.11 28.45
C LEU A 13 3.41 -8.67 27.98
N GLN A 14 4.39 -9.58 28.07
CA GLN A 14 5.77 -9.36 27.62
C GLN A 14 5.97 -9.82 26.18
N PHE A 15 6.68 -9.03 25.40
CA PHE A 15 6.95 -9.26 23.99
C PHE A 15 8.42 -9.01 23.67
N PRO A 16 8.98 -9.63 22.61
CA PRO A 16 10.34 -9.33 22.17
C PRO A 16 10.53 -7.83 21.87
N THR A 17 11.72 -7.29 22.13
CA THR A 17 12.08 -5.90 21.77
C THR A 17 12.25 -5.66 20.26
N LYS A 18 12.31 -6.73 19.45
CA LYS A 18 12.50 -6.69 18.00
C LYS A 18 11.51 -7.62 17.29
N GLY A 19 11.26 -7.35 16.01
CA GLY A 19 10.39 -8.16 15.16
C GLY A 19 8.94 -7.67 15.12
N LEU A 20 8.07 -8.48 14.50
CA LEU A 20 6.67 -8.10 14.21
C LEU A 20 5.82 -7.88 15.47
N GLU A 21 6.06 -8.68 16.52
CA GLU A 21 5.25 -8.69 17.73
C GLU A 21 5.63 -7.62 18.75
N ARG A 22 6.72 -6.88 18.51
CA ARG A 22 7.20 -5.89 19.49
C ARG A 22 6.13 -4.84 19.79
N PRO A 23 6.07 -4.33 21.03
CA PRO A 23 5.27 -3.17 21.35
C PRO A 23 5.78 -1.97 20.53
N LEU A 24 4.86 -1.17 20.00
CA LEU A 24 5.16 0.01 19.19
C LEU A 24 4.43 1.24 19.76
N PRO A 25 5.03 2.44 19.65
CA PRO A 25 4.48 3.66 20.20
C PRO A 25 3.27 4.16 19.38
N VAL A 26 2.08 4.04 19.94
CA VAL A 26 0.84 4.57 19.35
C VAL A 26 0.43 5.84 20.06
N ARG A 27 0.11 6.89 19.28
CA ARG A 27 -0.44 8.14 19.82
C ARG A 27 -1.94 7.97 20.04
N LEU A 28 -2.36 8.02 21.29
CA LEU A 28 -3.78 7.98 21.66
C LEU A 28 -4.16 9.28 22.36
N GLY A 29 -5.28 9.86 21.95
CA GLY A 29 -5.97 10.86 22.77
C GLY A 29 -6.98 10.14 23.66
N TRP A 30 -6.74 10.06 24.96
CA TRP A 30 -7.75 9.66 25.94
C TRP A 30 -8.18 10.91 26.69
N ILE A 31 -9.48 11.27 26.59
CA ILE A 31 -10.15 12.26 27.46
C ILE A 31 -9.26 13.48 27.77
N GLY A 32 -8.85 14.21 26.73
CA GLY A 32 -8.10 15.46 26.88
C GLY A 32 -6.58 15.36 27.04
N GLU A 33 -6.01 14.15 27.15
CA GLU A 33 -4.56 13.94 27.18
C GLU A 33 -4.08 13.10 25.98
N PHE A 34 -3.11 13.63 25.23
CA PHE A 34 -2.42 12.91 24.17
C PHE A 34 -1.20 12.19 24.75
N GLY A 35 -1.31 10.87 24.89
CA GLY A 35 -0.23 9.99 25.34
C GLY A 35 0.38 9.19 24.20
N ILE A 36 1.66 8.84 24.33
CA ILE A 36 2.31 7.81 23.53
C ILE A 36 2.27 6.52 24.35
N HIS A 37 1.66 5.47 23.78
CA HIS A 37 1.52 4.18 24.43
C HIS A 37 2.20 3.06 23.64
N ASP A 38 3.07 2.30 24.29
CA ASP A 38 3.71 1.14 23.66
C ASP A 38 2.76 -0.06 23.69
N LEU A 39 2.18 -0.38 22.54
CA LEU A 39 1.14 -1.39 22.40
C LEU A 39 1.60 -2.56 21.53
N CYS A 40 1.30 -3.80 21.93
CA CYS A 40 1.48 -4.98 21.09
C CYS A 40 0.49 -5.00 19.90
N VAL A 41 0.72 -5.88 18.92
CA VAL A 41 -0.09 -5.93 17.70
C VAL A 41 -1.60 -6.03 17.98
N GLU A 42 -2.02 -6.92 18.87
CA GLU A 42 -3.45 -7.09 19.18
C GLU A 42 -4.08 -5.84 19.80
N CYS A 43 -3.39 -5.18 20.71
CA CYS A 43 -3.87 -3.92 21.30
C CYS A 43 -3.91 -2.79 20.26
N ARG A 44 -2.93 -2.73 19.35
CA ARG A 44 -2.95 -1.78 18.23
C ARG A 44 -4.11 -2.03 17.27
N ARG A 45 -4.46 -3.29 17.00
CA ARG A 45 -5.63 -3.64 16.18
C ARG A 45 -6.93 -3.15 16.81
N LYS A 46 -7.08 -3.31 18.14
CA LYS A 46 -8.25 -2.78 18.88
C LYS A 46 -8.33 -1.26 18.75
N VAL A 47 -7.21 -0.56 18.97
CA VAL A 47 -7.13 0.89 18.77
C VAL A 47 -7.54 1.27 17.35
N TYR A 48 -6.93 0.69 16.32
CA TYR A 48 -7.24 1.00 14.93
C TYR A 48 -8.70 0.69 14.57
N SER A 49 -9.32 -0.28 15.24
CA SER A 49 -10.73 -0.60 15.05
C SER A 49 -11.65 0.47 15.62
N ALA A 50 -11.27 1.08 16.75
CA ALA A 50 -12.00 2.19 17.36
C ALA A 50 -11.70 3.54 16.67
N TYR A 51 -10.45 3.77 16.26
CA TYR A 51 -9.97 5.03 15.69
C TYR A 51 -9.22 4.77 14.39
N LYS A 52 -9.92 4.92 13.27
CA LYS A 52 -9.35 4.71 11.94
C LYS A 52 -8.39 5.85 11.61
N GLU A 53 -7.19 5.49 11.18
CA GLU A 53 -6.22 6.45 10.65
C GLU A 53 -6.72 7.03 9.31
N PRO A 54 -6.49 8.32 9.04
CA PRO A 54 -6.90 8.92 7.78
C PRO A 54 -6.19 8.26 6.59
N CYS A 55 -6.88 8.19 5.46
CA CYS A 55 -6.30 7.66 4.23
C CYS A 55 -5.29 8.68 3.65
N PRO A 56 -4.05 8.28 3.30
CA PRO A 56 -3.08 9.19 2.70
C PRO A 56 -3.59 9.78 1.36
N PRO A 57 -3.15 10.99 0.99
CA PRO A 57 -3.50 11.59 -0.29
C PRO A 57 -3.21 10.66 -1.48
N GLY A 58 -4.15 10.60 -2.42
CA GLY A 58 -4.05 9.78 -3.63
C GLY A 58 -4.20 8.27 -3.44
N VAL A 59 -4.52 7.78 -2.23
CA VAL A 59 -4.91 6.38 -1.98
C VAL A 59 -6.43 6.19 -2.06
N GLY A 60 -7.18 7.16 -1.52
CA GLY A 60 -8.64 7.20 -1.66
C GLY A 60 -9.08 7.60 -3.07
N VAL A 61 -10.37 7.43 -3.38
CA VAL A 61 -10.96 7.85 -4.65
C VAL A 61 -10.99 9.38 -4.74
N TYR A 62 -10.63 9.94 -5.90
CA TYR A 62 -10.64 11.39 -6.13
C TYR A 62 -11.00 11.72 -7.58
N ILE A 63 -11.35 12.98 -7.84
CA ILE A 63 -11.51 13.51 -9.20
C ILE A 63 -10.21 14.19 -9.59
N ASP A 64 -9.59 13.76 -10.68
CA ASP A 64 -8.41 14.43 -11.20
C ASP A 64 -8.80 15.70 -11.95
N THR A 65 -8.28 16.84 -11.50
CA THR A 65 -8.67 18.14 -12.04
C THR A 65 -8.08 18.43 -13.42
N LYS A 66 -7.00 17.73 -13.82
CA LYS A 66 -6.32 17.93 -15.11
C LYS A 66 -7.03 17.21 -16.24
N ILE A 67 -7.43 15.97 -16.01
CA ILE A 67 -8.10 15.13 -17.02
C ILE A 67 -9.61 14.96 -16.79
N LYS A 68 -10.15 15.53 -15.70
CA LYS A 68 -11.59 15.55 -15.35
C LYS A 68 -12.22 14.15 -15.21
N ILE A 69 -11.42 13.15 -14.86
CA ILE A 69 -11.92 11.79 -14.62
C ILE A 69 -11.89 11.45 -13.14
N ARG A 70 -12.81 10.57 -12.73
CA ARG A 70 -12.76 9.92 -11.41
C ARG A 70 -11.67 8.84 -11.42
N ILE A 71 -10.71 8.97 -10.52
CA ILE A 71 -9.61 8.03 -10.34
C ILE A 71 -9.89 7.15 -9.14
N PHE A 72 -9.81 5.84 -9.38
CA PHE A 72 -9.80 4.82 -8.35
C PHE A 72 -8.38 4.24 -8.27
N PRO A 73 -7.54 4.67 -7.30
CA PRO A 73 -6.19 4.16 -7.16
C PRO A 73 -6.21 2.65 -6.97
N ARG A 74 -5.49 1.94 -7.84
CA ARG A 74 -5.40 0.48 -7.82
C ARG A 74 -3.96 0.00 -7.88
N ILE A 75 -3.71 -1.10 -7.20
CA ILE A 75 -2.43 -1.78 -7.15
C ILE A 75 -2.58 -3.27 -7.42
N THR A 76 -1.54 -3.89 -7.93
CA THR A 76 -1.52 -5.35 -8.17
C THR A 76 -1.25 -6.13 -6.88
N LEU A 77 -1.46 -7.45 -6.94
CA LEU A 77 -1.05 -8.35 -5.86
C LEU A 77 0.45 -8.20 -5.51
N THR A 78 1.31 -8.15 -6.52
CA THR A 78 2.76 -7.97 -6.32
C THR A 78 3.07 -6.67 -5.59
N GLU A 79 2.38 -5.58 -5.94
CA GLU A 79 2.54 -4.29 -5.27
C GLU A 79 2.01 -4.32 -3.83
N ALA A 80 0.87 -4.96 -3.59
CA ALA A 80 0.33 -5.12 -2.24
C ALA A 80 1.30 -5.90 -1.33
N THR A 81 1.90 -6.96 -1.85
CA THR A 81 2.91 -7.76 -1.15
C THR A 81 4.18 -6.98 -0.89
N ALA A 82 4.69 -6.28 -1.91
CA ALA A 82 5.93 -5.52 -1.80
C ALA A 82 5.78 -4.31 -0.87
N GLN A 83 4.70 -3.55 -1.03
CA GLN A 83 4.53 -2.24 -0.38
C GLN A 83 3.83 -2.32 0.97
N TYR A 84 2.93 -3.29 1.17
CA TYR A 84 2.13 -3.40 2.40
C TYR A 84 2.38 -4.71 3.15
N CYS A 85 3.39 -5.49 2.74
CA CYS A 85 3.78 -6.76 3.35
C CYS A 85 2.66 -7.81 3.43
N LEU A 86 1.61 -7.66 2.62
CA LEU A 86 0.51 -8.61 2.58
C LEU A 86 0.92 -9.89 1.86
N LEU A 87 0.20 -10.97 2.16
CA LEU A 87 0.33 -12.26 1.47
C LEU A 87 -0.95 -12.49 0.67
N ASP A 88 -0.90 -13.37 -0.31
CA ASP A 88 -2.03 -13.69 -1.19
C ASP A 88 -3.29 -14.01 -0.39
N ARG A 89 -3.18 -14.85 0.66
CA ARG A 89 -4.28 -15.18 1.58
C ARG A 89 -4.92 -13.98 2.28
N HIS A 90 -4.19 -12.87 2.45
CA HIS A 90 -4.74 -11.66 3.05
C HIS A 90 -5.55 -10.84 2.04
N LEU A 91 -5.38 -11.10 0.74
CA LEU A 91 -6.03 -10.39 -0.36
C LEU A 91 -7.20 -11.15 -0.97
N GLU A 92 -7.32 -12.47 -0.71
CA GLU A 92 -8.38 -13.34 -1.26
C GLU A 92 -9.80 -12.81 -1.04
N GLU A 93 -10.05 -12.16 0.10
CA GLU A 93 -11.35 -11.61 0.48
C GLU A 93 -11.60 -10.19 -0.07
N LEU A 94 -10.58 -9.53 -0.63
CA LEU A 94 -10.71 -8.17 -1.12
C LEU A 94 -11.28 -8.16 -2.55
N PRO A 95 -12.23 -7.24 -2.85
CA PRO A 95 -12.72 -7.10 -4.20
C PRO A 95 -11.60 -6.65 -5.14
N TYR A 96 -11.55 -7.25 -6.32
CA TYR A 96 -10.58 -6.93 -7.36
C TYR A 96 -11.26 -6.85 -8.72
N ILE A 97 -10.58 -6.19 -9.65
CA ILE A 97 -10.87 -6.29 -11.08
C ILE A 97 -9.76 -7.10 -11.75
N GLN A 98 -10.11 -7.77 -12.83
CA GLN A 98 -9.19 -8.56 -13.64
C GLN A 98 -9.03 -7.86 -14.98
N VAL A 99 -7.79 -7.63 -15.39
CA VAL A 99 -7.44 -6.87 -16.61
C VAL A 99 -6.26 -7.52 -17.32
N HIS A 100 -6.16 -7.31 -18.63
CA HIS A 100 -5.07 -7.87 -19.42
C HIS A 100 -3.80 -7.02 -19.26
N ALA A 101 -2.68 -7.65 -18.92
CA ALA A 101 -1.41 -6.95 -18.86
C ALA A 101 -0.84 -6.74 -20.26
N LEU A 102 -0.36 -5.53 -20.53
CA LEU A 102 0.49 -5.26 -21.68
C LEU A 102 1.85 -5.94 -21.45
N GLU A 103 2.21 -6.81 -22.37
CA GLU A 103 3.50 -7.47 -22.35
C GLU A 103 4.58 -6.67 -23.08
N ALA A 104 5.82 -6.89 -22.66
CA ALA A 104 6.98 -6.52 -23.47
C ALA A 104 7.27 -7.59 -24.55
N VAL A 105 6.86 -8.85 -24.38
CA VAL A 105 7.16 -9.98 -25.29
C VAL A 105 6.14 -11.14 -25.20
N ASN A 106 5.21 -11.22 -26.17
CA ASN A 106 4.29 -12.33 -26.53
C ASN A 106 3.62 -13.18 -25.43
N GLY A 107 2.37 -12.81 -25.13
CA GLY A 107 1.48 -13.47 -24.18
C GLY A 107 0.41 -12.47 -23.70
N VAL A 108 -0.73 -12.99 -23.25
CA VAL A 108 -1.73 -12.20 -22.52
C VAL A 108 -1.89 -12.90 -21.18
N TYR A 109 -1.46 -12.25 -20.11
CA TYR A 109 -1.76 -12.71 -18.75
C TYR A 109 -2.67 -11.70 -18.05
N GLU A 110 -3.58 -12.25 -17.27
CA GLU A 110 -4.53 -11.47 -16.51
C GLU A 110 -3.93 -11.07 -15.16
N VAL A 111 -4.16 -9.81 -14.78
CA VAL A 111 -3.66 -9.23 -13.54
C VAL A 111 -4.85 -8.84 -12.68
N LYS A 112 -4.82 -9.28 -11.43
CA LYS A 112 -5.74 -8.80 -10.40
C LYS A 112 -5.28 -7.43 -9.89
N MET A 113 -6.18 -6.46 -9.95
CA MET A 113 -5.96 -5.13 -9.42
C MET A 113 -6.97 -4.83 -8.31
N TYR A 114 -6.45 -4.44 -7.15
CA TYR A 114 -7.22 -4.13 -5.95
C TYR A 114 -7.24 -2.63 -5.72
N GLU A 115 -8.32 -2.09 -5.17
CA GLU A 115 -8.34 -0.70 -4.71
C GLU A 115 -7.32 -0.50 -3.58
N GLU A 116 -6.39 0.44 -3.75
CA GLU A 116 -5.28 0.64 -2.82
C GLU A 116 -5.78 1.01 -1.42
N ARG A 117 -6.90 1.73 -1.32
CA ARG A 117 -7.56 2.03 -0.04
C ARG A 117 -7.92 0.77 0.74
N LEU A 118 -8.51 -0.23 0.08
CA LEU A 118 -8.92 -1.47 0.75
C LEU A 118 -7.70 -2.31 1.16
N VAL A 119 -6.67 -2.32 0.32
CA VAL A 119 -5.39 -2.95 0.64
C VAL A 119 -4.76 -2.30 1.87
N LEU A 120 -4.71 -0.96 1.92
CA LEU A 120 -4.20 -0.21 3.07
C LEU A 120 -5.02 -0.50 4.33
N GLU A 121 -6.35 -0.53 4.22
CA GLU A 121 -7.23 -0.83 5.36
C GLU A 121 -7.00 -2.25 5.91
N LYS A 122 -6.82 -3.25 5.04
CA LYS A 122 -6.47 -4.63 5.42
C LYS A 122 -5.09 -4.69 6.09
N ALA A 123 -4.10 -3.97 5.55
CA ALA A 123 -2.76 -3.91 6.14
C ALA A 123 -2.75 -3.23 7.51
N ARG A 124 -3.46 -2.11 7.67
CA ARG A 124 -3.61 -1.42 8.95
C ARG A 124 -4.35 -2.29 9.97
N TRP A 125 -5.37 -3.03 9.54
CA TRP A 125 -6.03 -3.99 10.42
C TRP A 125 -5.10 -5.15 10.80
N LEU A 126 -4.29 -5.65 9.87
CA LEU A 126 -3.39 -6.77 10.13
C LEU A 126 -2.24 -6.37 11.05
N TYR A 127 -1.64 -5.19 10.89
CA TYR A 127 -0.44 -4.80 11.62
C TYR A 127 -0.68 -3.81 12.77
N GLY A 128 -1.91 -3.27 12.87
CA GLY A 128 -2.30 -2.32 13.91
C GLY A 128 -1.86 -0.90 13.58
N GLY A 129 -2.37 -0.35 12.47
CA GLY A 129 -2.11 1.00 11.98
C GLY A 129 -0.84 1.13 11.13
N ASP A 130 -0.56 2.36 10.69
CA ASP A 130 0.58 2.71 9.83
C ASP A 130 1.92 2.35 10.49
N ILE A 131 2.06 2.60 11.79
CA ILE A 131 3.28 2.22 12.53
C ILE A 131 3.52 0.71 12.52
N GLY A 132 2.45 -0.08 12.52
CA GLY A 132 2.51 -1.52 12.39
C GLY A 132 3.02 -1.95 11.02
N ILE A 133 2.56 -1.29 9.96
CA ILE A 133 3.01 -1.54 8.59
C ILE A 133 4.50 -1.22 8.46
N ASP A 134 4.96 -0.09 8.98
CA ASP A 134 6.37 0.28 8.95
C ASP A 134 7.25 -0.73 9.69
N ASN A 135 6.82 -1.18 10.87
CA ASN A 135 7.50 -2.27 11.57
C ASN A 135 7.49 -3.59 10.80
N ALA A 136 6.41 -3.89 10.09
CA ALA A 136 6.34 -5.06 9.23
C ALA A 136 7.38 -4.96 8.12
N ARG A 137 7.47 -3.81 7.45
CA ARG A 137 8.50 -3.56 6.44
C ARG A 137 9.90 -3.77 7.04
N ASP A 138 10.21 -3.16 8.17
CA ASP A 138 11.52 -3.35 8.82
C ASP A 138 11.83 -4.84 9.04
N ALA A 139 10.88 -5.60 9.59
CA ALA A 139 11.04 -7.02 9.86
C ALA A 139 11.23 -7.86 8.59
N PHE A 140 10.47 -7.59 7.52
CA PHE A 140 10.60 -8.28 6.24
C PHE A 140 11.89 -7.93 5.50
N SER A 141 12.38 -6.70 5.64
CA SER A 141 13.62 -6.24 4.99
C SER A 141 14.82 -7.07 5.48
N TRP A 142 14.86 -7.36 6.77
CA TRP A 142 15.91 -8.20 7.38
C TRP A 142 15.85 -9.65 6.90
N GLN A 143 14.66 -10.18 6.63
CA GLN A 143 14.48 -11.55 6.15
C GLN A 143 14.80 -11.70 4.66
N LYS A 144 14.50 -10.68 3.85
CA LYS A 144 14.69 -10.72 2.38
C LYS A 144 16.05 -10.16 1.93
N GLY A 145 16.88 -9.67 2.85
CA GLY A 145 18.24 -9.20 2.57
C GLY A 145 18.30 -7.94 1.69
N GLY A 146 17.27 -7.10 1.71
CA GLY A 146 17.18 -5.96 0.78
C GLY A 146 16.16 -4.89 1.15
N ALA A 147 16.19 -3.81 0.36
CA ALA A 147 15.26 -2.69 0.48
C ALA A 147 13.83 -3.12 0.17
N ILE A 148 12.87 -2.52 0.88
CA ILE A 148 11.44 -2.71 0.62
C ILE A 148 10.93 -1.59 -0.26
N ASP A 149 10.15 -1.96 -1.28
CA ASP A 149 9.46 -1.01 -2.13
C ASP A 149 8.44 -0.23 -1.31
N LEU A 150 8.59 1.09 -1.25
CA LEU A 150 7.60 1.96 -0.62
C LEU A 150 6.51 2.34 -1.63
N PRO A 151 5.25 2.51 -1.18
CA PRO A 151 4.23 3.13 -2.02
C PRO A 151 4.74 4.49 -2.53
N PRO A 152 4.56 4.82 -3.82
CA PRO A 152 4.92 6.15 -4.31
C PRO A 152 4.08 7.21 -3.61
N VAL A 153 4.61 8.42 -3.49
CA VAL A 153 3.94 9.55 -2.82
C VAL A 153 3.88 10.78 -3.73
N GLY A 154 3.02 11.74 -3.38
CA GLY A 154 2.91 13.02 -4.06
C GLY A 154 2.66 12.90 -5.58
N VAL A 155 3.37 13.72 -6.36
CA VAL A 155 3.20 13.82 -7.81
C VAL A 155 3.45 12.49 -8.54
N VAL A 156 4.38 11.67 -8.05
CA VAL A 156 4.69 10.35 -8.64
C VAL A 156 3.48 9.42 -8.50
N ARG A 157 2.86 9.39 -7.32
CA ARG A 157 1.62 8.64 -7.08
C ARG A 157 0.49 9.13 -7.99
N GLU A 158 0.30 10.45 -8.08
CA GLU A 158 -0.75 11.02 -8.92
C GLU A 158 -0.59 10.61 -10.38
N ARG A 159 0.63 10.69 -10.94
CA ARG A 159 0.92 10.30 -12.32
C ARG A 159 0.68 8.80 -12.53
N ARG A 160 1.17 7.94 -11.62
CA ARG A 160 0.88 6.50 -11.64
C ARG A 160 -0.62 6.23 -11.68
N ASN A 161 -1.39 6.89 -10.82
CA ASN A 161 -2.83 6.72 -10.75
C ASN A 161 -3.54 7.18 -12.04
N ARG A 162 -3.14 8.32 -12.60
CA ARG A 162 -3.68 8.83 -13.86
C ARG A 162 -3.47 7.83 -14.99
N ILE A 163 -2.23 7.43 -15.24
CA ILE A 163 -1.92 6.54 -16.37
C ILE A 163 -2.59 5.18 -16.21
N ARG A 164 -2.63 4.63 -14.99
CA ARG A 164 -3.38 3.39 -14.72
C ARG A 164 -4.86 3.54 -15.01
N GLN A 165 -5.49 4.62 -14.54
CA GLN A 165 -6.91 4.83 -14.78
C GLN A 165 -7.24 4.92 -16.28
N MET A 166 -6.34 5.50 -17.09
CA MET A 166 -6.48 5.56 -18.55
C MET A 166 -6.40 4.18 -19.22
N PHE A 167 -5.41 3.36 -18.85
CA PHE A 167 -5.32 1.99 -19.37
C PHE A 167 -6.51 1.11 -18.92
N LEU A 168 -6.98 1.30 -17.68
CA LEU A 168 -8.14 0.59 -17.15
C LEU A 168 -9.43 0.90 -17.90
N GLN A 169 -9.58 2.09 -18.48
CA GLN A 169 -10.72 2.41 -19.36
C GLN A 169 -10.73 1.58 -20.65
N ARG A 170 -9.61 0.92 -20.98
CA ARG A 170 -9.48 -0.03 -22.08
C ARG A 170 -9.33 -1.47 -21.61
N GLU A 171 -9.63 -1.75 -20.34
CA GLU A 171 -9.49 -3.09 -19.73
C GLU A 171 -8.05 -3.62 -19.72
N LEU A 172 -7.07 -2.71 -19.75
CA LEU A 172 -5.65 -3.01 -19.79
C LEU A 172 -4.94 -2.61 -18.50
N PHE A 173 -3.88 -3.34 -18.17
CA PHE A 173 -2.87 -2.96 -17.19
C PHE A 173 -1.52 -2.79 -17.86
N ALA A 174 -0.93 -1.63 -17.68
CA ALA A 174 0.37 -1.34 -18.25
C ALA A 174 1.42 -1.25 -17.13
N PRO A 175 2.40 -2.18 -17.07
CA PRO A 175 3.38 -2.22 -15.99
C PRO A 175 4.20 -0.94 -15.89
N SER A 176 4.44 -0.46 -14.67
CA SER A 176 5.24 0.75 -14.43
C SER A 176 6.69 0.66 -14.94
N LYS A 177 7.18 -0.55 -15.24
CA LYS A 177 8.52 -0.81 -15.78
C LYS A 177 8.63 -0.60 -17.31
N LEU A 178 7.50 -0.43 -18.01
CA LEU A 178 7.56 -0.11 -19.44
C LEU A 178 8.19 1.29 -19.63
N PRO A 179 9.17 1.48 -20.54
CA PRO A 179 9.96 2.71 -20.59
C PRO A 179 9.14 4.01 -20.71
N ALA A 180 8.13 4.03 -21.59
CA ALA A 180 7.26 5.20 -21.76
C ALA A 180 6.45 5.52 -20.49
N ILE A 181 6.00 4.48 -19.79
CA ILE A 181 5.20 4.60 -18.56
C ILE A 181 6.08 5.05 -17.41
N GLN A 182 7.26 4.45 -17.26
CA GLN A 182 8.22 4.83 -16.24
C GLN A 182 8.62 6.30 -16.40
N CYS A 183 8.95 6.71 -17.64
CA CYS A 183 9.33 8.09 -17.96
C CYS A 183 8.20 9.08 -17.62
N TYR A 184 6.93 8.73 -17.91
CA TYR A 184 5.77 9.52 -17.52
C TYR A 184 5.59 9.60 -16.01
N ILE A 185 5.67 8.47 -15.29
CA ILE A 185 5.44 8.41 -13.84
C ILE A 185 6.51 9.21 -13.08
N GLU A 186 7.78 8.93 -13.36
CA GLU A 186 8.91 9.50 -12.62
C GLU A 186 9.15 10.96 -13.02
N ASN A 187 9.17 11.25 -14.33
CA ASN A 187 9.60 12.55 -14.84
C ASN A 187 8.47 13.42 -15.38
N GLY A 188 7.27 12.86 -15.59
CA GLY A 188 6.15 13.59 -16.21
C GLY A 188 6.38 13.90 -17.68
N ARG A 189 7.28 13.16 -18.35
CA ARG A 189 7.59 13.34 -19.77
C ARG A 189 6.64 12.51 -20.64
N GLY A 190 6.31 13.05 -21.80
CA GLY A 190 5.38 12.45 -22.76
C GLY A 190 3.93 12.88 -22.53
N ASP A 191 3.13 12.85 -23.60
CA ASP A 191 1.70 13.07 -23.52
C ASP A 191 0.97 11.79 -23.08
N LEU A 192 0.06 11.92 -22.11
CA LEU A 192 -0.64 10.77 -21.54
C LEU A 192 -1.52 10.05 -22.58
N TRP A 193 -2.20 10.80 -23.44
CA TRP A 193 -3.09 10.23 -24.45
C TRP A 193 -2.30 9.53 -25.55
N GLU A 194 -1.20 10.13 -26.00
CA GLU A 194 -0.30 9.51 -26.97
C GLU A 194 0.29 8.20 -26.44
N ILE A 195 0.76 8.16 -25.19
CA ILE A 195 1.30 6.93 -24.58
C ILE A 195 0.23 5.84 -24.54
N VAL A 196 -0.98 6.16 -24.10
CA VAL A 196 -2.07 5.18 -23.98
C VAL A 196 -2.51 4.70 -25.38
N ASN A 197 -2.67 5.60 -26.35
CA ASN A 197 -3.05 5.25 -27.71
C ASN A 197 -2.00 4.37 -28.42
N ALA A 198 -0.71 4.64 -28.19
CA ALA A 198 0.36 3.89 -28.81
C ALA A 198 0.53 2.47 -28.24
N LEU A 199 0.20 2.27 -26.96
CA LEU A 199 0.43 1.00 -26.26
C LEU A 199 -0.82 0.13 -26.12
N ALA A 200 -2.02 0.71 -26.20
CA ALA A 200 -3.29 -0.01 -26.09
C ALA A 200 -3.84 -0.42 -27.47
N VAL A 201 -3.03 -1.14 -28.24
CA VAL A 201 -3.35 -1.69 -29.58
C VAL A 201 -3.67 -3.18 -29.47
#